data_AF-A0A9D8JJN0-F1
#
_entry.id   AF-A0A9D8JJN0-F1
#
_cell.length_a   1.000
_cell.length_b   1.000
_cell.length_c   1.000
_cell.angle_alpha   90.00
_cell.angle_beta   90.00
_cell.angle_gamma   90.00
#
_symmetry.space_group_name_H-M   'P 1'
#
loop_
_entity.id
_entity.type
_entity.pdbx_description
1 polymer ?
#
loop_
_entity_poly.entity_id
_entity_poly.type
_entity_poly.pdbx_seq_one_letter_code
_entity_poly.pdbx_strand_id
1 'polypeptide(L)'
;MTRINQVIDKLIFYLLSVALGAVVGICFVQVVARYVFNASFTWAEEISIIILLWAVWWGACLAIKQQNHLRVKILEEKINPKSVLMLRLTLYGLAIIFLGMIAWMSKTLIESSAFMTLFSLPGVSRNVMNYSVPVGCVLMVYYLLRSISSDWKSLTVLKSKSC
;
A
#
# COMPACT_ATOMS: atom_id res chain seq x y z
N MET A 1 -11.82 14.59 11.34
CA MET A 1 -11.14 14.12 10.10
C MET A 1 -11.91 14.69 8.91
N THR A 2 -11.25 15.31 7.94
CA THR A 2 -11.90 15.99 6.80
C THR A 2 -12.67 14.98 5.93
N ARG A 3 -13.83 15.38 5.36
CA ARG A 3 -14.66 14.51 4.50
C ARG A 3 -13.85 13.86 3.36
N ILE A 4 -12.89 14.60 2.80
CA ILE A 4 -11.98 14.15 1.75
C ILE A 4 -11.23 12.88 2.14
N ASN A 5 -10.66 12.84 3.34
CA ASN A 5 -9.87 11.71 3.82
C ASN A 5 -10.72 10.43 3.95
N GLN A 6 -12.01 10.57 4.29
CA GLN A 6 -12.93 9.43 4.37
C GLN A 6 -13.28 8.87 3.00
N VAL A 7 -13.42 9.74 1.99
CA VAL A 7 -13.67 9.32 0.61
C VAL A 7 -12.47 8.56 0.05
N ILE A 8 -11.25 9.06 0.26
CA ILE A 8 -10.02 8.39 -0.15
C ILE A 8 -9.91 7.01 0.50
N ASP A 9 -10.14 6.92 1.81
CA ASP A 9 -10.08 5.65 2.53
C ASP A 9 -11.11 4.63 2.00
N LYS A 10 -12.34 5.06 1.73
CA LYS A 10 -13.40 4.19 1.18
C LYS A 10 -13.07 3.74 -0.24
N LEU A 11 -12.54 4.63 -1.07
CA LEU A 11 -12.17 4.34 -2.45
C LEU A 11 -11.05 3.30 -2.50
N ILE A 12 -9.99 3.47 -1.71
CA ILE A 12 -8.88 2.51 -1.63
C ILE A 12 -9.37 1.16 -1.10
N PHE A 13 -10.25 1.14 -0.11
CA PHE A 13 -10.85 -0.10 0.40
C PHE A 13 -11.68 -0.81 -0.66
N TYR A 14 -12.51 -0.08 -1.40
CA TYR A 14 -13.30 -0.64 -2.50
C TYR A 14 -12.41 -1.22 -3.61
N LEU A 15 -11.39 -0.47 -4.03
CA LEU A 15 -10.41 -0.94 -5.04
C LEU A 15 -9.69 -2.21 -4.58
N LEU A 16 -9.27 -2.27 -3.32
CA LEU A 16 -8.64 -3.45 -2.74
C LEU A 16 -9.59 -4.66 -2.73
N SER A 17 -10.83 -4.48 -2.28
CA SER A 17 -11.83 -5.56 -2.25
C SER A 17 -12.13 -6.10 -3.64
N VAL A 18 -12.30 -5.22 -4.63
CA VAL A 18 -12.54 -5.62 -6.02
C VAL A 18 -11.33 -6.34 -6.60
N ALA A 19 -10.12 -5.85 -6.36
CA ALA A 19 -8.89 -6.48 -6.84
C ALA A 19 -8.67 -7.88 -6.25
N LEU A 20 -8.84 -8.05 -4.94
CA LEU A 20 -8.73 -9.36 -4.31
C LEU A 20 -9.83 -10.32 -4.80
N GLY A 21 -11.07 -9.84 -4.93
CA GLY A 21 -12.16 -10.61 -5.50
C GLY A 21 -11.89 -11.06 -6.95
N ALA A 22 -11.32 -10.17 -7.77
CA ALA A 22 -10.92 -10.48 -9.13
C ALA A 22 -9.84 -11.58 -9.19
N VAL A 23 -8.79 -11.48 -8.37
CA VAL A 23 -7.74 -12.51 -8.31
C VAL A 23 -8.31 -13.87 -7.91
N VAL A 24 -9.17 -13.91 -6.88
CA VAL A 24 -9.84 -15.16 -6.45
C VAL A 24 -10.68 -15.74 -7.58
N GLY A 25 -11.45 -14.89 -8.29
CA GLY A 25 -12.25 -15.30 -9.43
C GLY A 25 -11.41 -15.88 -10.58
N ILE A 26 -10.30 -15.21 -10.92
CA ILE A 26 -9.37 -15.67 -11.96
C ILE A 26 -8.75 -17.02 -11.58
N CYS A 27 -8.26 -17.16 -10.35
CA CYS A 27 -7.72 -18.41 -9.84
C CYS A 27 -8.76 -19.54 -9.87
N PHE A 28 -9.99 -19.26 -9.48
CA PHE A 28 -11.08 -20.24 -9.52
C PHE A 28 -11.35 -20.72 -10.96
N VAL A 29 -11.47 -19.79 -11.90
CA VAL A 29 -11.65 -20.11 -13.32
C VAL A 29 -10.47 -20.92 -13.85
N GLN A 30 -9.24 -20.59 -13.46
CA GLN A 30 -8.04 -21.32 -13.88
C GLN A 30 -8.03 -22.76 -13.38
N VAL A 31 -8.44 -22.99 -12.12
CA VAL A 31 -8.58 -24.33 -11.53
C VAL A 31 -9.66 -25.14 -12.27
N VAL A 32 -10.84 -24.55 -12.48
CA VAL A 32 -11.93 -25.22 -13.21
C VAL A 32 -11.52 -25.53 -14.66
N ALA A 33 -10.90 -24.59 -15.36
CA ALA A 33 -10.39 -24.76 -16.72
C ALA A 33 -9.40 -25.93 -16.80
N ARG A 34 -8.50 -26.04 -15.83
CA ARG A 34 -7.48 -27.07 -15.79
C ARG A 34 -8.05 -28.46 -15.56
N TYR A 35 -8.97 -28.61 -14.60
CA TYR A 35 -9.47 -29.94 -14.21
C TYR A 35 -10.68 -30.40 -15.04
N VAL A 36 -11.51 -29.49 -15.54
CA VAL A 36 -12.72 -29.84 -16.31
C VAL A 36 -12.46 -29.80 -17.81
N PHE A 37 -11.73 -28.78 -18.29
CA PHE A 37 -11.53 -28.53 -19.72
C PHE A 37 -10.13 -28.93 -20.21
N ASN A 38 -9.24 -29.41 -19.33
CA ASN A 38 -7.82 -29.66 -19.62
C ASN A 38 -7.11 -28.46 -20.30
N ALA A 39 -7.62 -27.24 -20.09
CA ALA A 39 -7.12 -26.02 -20.68
C ALA A 39 -6.33 -25.21 -19.64
N SER A 40 -5.24 -24.57 -20.08
CA SER A 40 -4.38 -23.77 -19.22
C SER A 40 -4.28 -22.35 -19.77
N PHE A 41 -4.73 -21.35 -19.01
CA PHE A 41 -4.59 -19.94 -19.37
C PHE A 41 -3.30 -19.37 -18.75
N THR A 42 -2.26 -19.17 -19.56
CA THR A 42 -0.98 -18.58 -19.11
C THR A 42 -1.11 -17.09 -18.78
N TRP A 43 -1.97 -16.37 -19.51
CA TRP A 43 -2.24 -14.95 -19.27
C TRP A 43 -2.93 -14.68 -17.92
N ALA A 44 -3.67 -15.66 -17.38
CA ALA A 44 -4.40 -15.50 -16.12
C ALA A 44 -3.44 -15.31 -14.93
N GLU A 45 -2.29 -15.98 -14.95
CA GLU A 45 -1.26 -15.87 -13.93
C GLU A 45 -0.63 -14.47 -13.92
N GLU A 46 -0.25 -13.97 -15.10
CA GLU A 46 0.35 -12.64 -15.23
C GLU A 46 -0.62 -11.52 -14.80
N ILE A 47 -1.89 -11.59 -15.21
CA ILE A 47 -2.90 -10.62 -14.78
C ILE A 47 -3.12 -10.67 -13.27
N SER A 48 -3.15 -11.87 -12.68
CA SER A 48 -3.33 -12.03 -11.24
C SER A 48 -2.20 -11.38 -10.45
N ILE A 49 -0.95 -11.56 -10.89
CA ILE A 49 0.22 -10.93 -10.29
C ILE A 49 0.14 -9.40 -10.39
N ILE A 50 -0.24 -8.87 -11.56
CA ILE A 50 -0.39 -7.42 -11.75
C ILE A 50 -1.43 -6.87 -10.77
N ILE A 51 -2.63 -7.46 -10.74
CA ILE A 51 -3.70 -7.00 -9.82
C ILE A 51 -3.25 -7.10 -8.36
N LEU A 52 -2.55 -8.17 -7.99
CA LEU A 52 -2.07 -8.37 -6.63
C LEU A 52 -1.01 -7.34 -6.23
N LEU A 53 -0.12 -6.93 -7.14
CA LEU A 53 0.86 -5.87 -6.87
C LEU A 53 0.17 -4.53 -6.55
N TRP A 54 -0.86 -4.15 -7.31
CA TRP A 54 -1.66 -2.97 -7.01
C TRP A 54 -2.40 -3.11 -5.67
N ALA A 55 -2.97 -4.29 -5.39
CA ALA A 55 -3.68 -4.59 -4.15
C ALA A 55 -2.75 -4.48 -2.92
N VAL A 56 -1.51 -4.94 -3.00
CA VAL A 56 -0.53 -4.86 -1.90
C VAL A 56 -0.32 -3.41 -1.47
N TRP A 57 -0.17 -2.48 -2.42
CA TRP A 57 0.00 -1.06 -2.11
C TRP A 57 -1.23 -0.44 -1.44
N TRP A 58 -2.43 -0.76 -1.94
CA TRP A 58 -3.68 -0.30 -1.33
C TRP A 58 -3.88 -0.87 0.08
N GLY A 59 -3.60 -2.16 0.27
CA GLY A 59 -3.64 -2.83 1.56
C GLY A 59 -2.66 -2.24 2.57
N ALA A 60 -1.43 -1.96 2.14
CA ALA A 60 -0.41 -1.34 2.98
C ALA A 60 -0.81 0.05 3.47
N CYS A 61 -1.43 0.88 2.60
CA CYS A 61 -1.94 2.20 2.98
C CYS A 61 -3.02 2.11 4.08
N LEU A 62 -3.96 1.18 3.95
CA LEU A 62 -5.02 0.96 4.93
C LEU A 62 -4.48 0.38 6.25
N ALA A 63 -3.44 -0.46 6.18
CA ALA A 63 -2.77 -1.01 7.34
C ALA A 63 -2.09 0.09 8.18
N ILE A 64 -1.40 1.06 7.56
CA ILE A 64 -0.82 2.22 8.28
C ILE A 64 -1.89 2.96 9.06
N LYS A 65 -3.05 3.22 8.43
CA LYS A 65 -4.17 3.91 9.09
C LYS A 65 -4.66 3.15 10.32
N GLN A 66 -4.79 1.82 10.26
CA GLN A 66 -5.23 1.02 11.41
C GLN A 66 -4.18 0.93 12.52
N GLN A 67 -2.89 0.78 12.17
CA GLN A 67 -1.83 0.59 13.17
C GLN A 67 -1.57 1.82 14.04
N ASN A 68 -1.90 3.02 13.57
CA ASN A 68 -1.79 4.24 14.37
C ASN A 68 -2.59 4.19 15.68
N HIS A 69 -3.75 3.52 15.70
CA HIS A 69 -4.58 3.47 16.90
C HIS A 69 -4.19 2.33 17.86
N LEU A 70 -3.60 1.25 17.33
CA LEU A 70 -3.20 0.07 18.10
C LEU A 70 -1.83 0.23 18.78
N ARG A 71 -0.85 0.85 18.12
CA ARG A 71 0.51 1.02 18.69
C ARG A 71 0.59 2.03 19.82
N VAL A 72 -0.29 3.02 19.83
CA VAL A 72 -0.36 4.06 20.86
C VAL A 72 -0.64 3.44 22.23
N LYS A 73 -1.69 2.61 22.33
CA LYS A 73 -2.15 2.08 23.63
C LYS A 73 -1.11 1.22 24.34
N ILE A 74 -0.43 0.33 23.62
CA ILE A 74 0.49 -0.65 24.23
C ILE A 74 1.79 0.01 24.73
N LEU A 75 2.32 1.01 24.00
CA LEU A 75 3.55 1.70 24.40
C LEU A 75 3.30 2.79 25.44
N GLU A 76 2.15 3.47 25.40
CA GLU A 76 1.79 4.51 26.38
C GLU A 76 1.58 3.93 27.79
N GLU A 77 1.20 2.66 27.92
CA GLU A 77 1.04 2.00 29.22
C GLU A 77 2.36 1.69 29.93
N LYS A 78 3.51 1.70 29.22
CA LYS A 78 4.82 1.32 29.80
C LYS A 78 5.92 2.37 29.70
N ILE A 79 5.79 3.39 28.84
CA ILE A 79 6.86 4.36 28.55
C ILE A 79 6.32 5.79 28.61
N ASN A 80 7.19 6.73 29.02
CA ASN A 80 6.90 8.16 29.01
C ASN A 80 6.43 8.64 27.62
N PRO A 81 5.27 9.34 27.50
CA PRO A 81 4.66 9.70 26.22
C PRO A 81 5.57 10.47 25.25
N LYS A 82 6.56 11.21 25.77
CA LYS A 82 7.54 11.94 24.94
C LYS A 82 8.49 11.01 24.17
N SER A 83 8.94 9.92 24.80
CA SER A 83 9.88 8.97 24.17
C SER A 83 9.18 8.13 23.10
N VAL A 84 7.92 7.75 23.33
CA VAL A 84 7.08 7.03 22.36
C VAL A 84 6.88 7.86 21.10
N LEU A 85 6.68 9.18 21.25
CA LEU A 85 6.55 10.09 20.13
C LEU A 85 7.84 10.20 19.32
N MET A 86 8.98 10.44 19.99
CA MET A 86 10.28 10.57 19.30
C MET A 86 10.59 9.31 18.48
N LEU A 87 10.42 8.13 19.08
CA LEU A 87 10.60 6.85 18.39
C LEU A 87 9.72 6.76 17.14
N ARG A 88 8.46 7.19 17.25
CA ARG A 88 7.51 7.15 16.14
C ARG A 88 7.89 8.10 15.00
N LEU A 89 8.30 9.31 15.32
CA LEU A 89 8.78 10.28 14.32
C LEU A 89 10.01 9.75 13.59
N THR A 90 10.94 9.12 14.31
CA THR A 90 12.12 8.46 13.70
C THR A 90 11.71 7.33 12.78
N LEU A 91 10.76 6.47 13.18
CA LEU A 91 10.27 5.38 12.34
C LEU A 91 9.56 5.89 11.07
N TYR A 92 8.75 6.95 11.17
CA TYR A 92 8.12 7.55 9.99
C TYR A 92 9.14 8.21 9.06
N GLY A 93 10.14 8.90 9.62
CA GLY A 93 11.24 9.47 8.85
C GLY A 93 12.03 8.39 8.09
N LEU A 94 12.38 7.29 8.76
CA LEU A 94 13.07 6.15 8.16
C LEU A 94 12.22 5.50 7.05
N ALA A 95 10.91 5.35 7.28
CA ALA A 95 10.00 4.81 6.28
C ALA A 95 9.91 5.71 5.03
N ILE A 96 9.89 7.04 5.19
CA ILE A 96 9.87 7.99 4.06
C ILE A 96 11.18 7.90 3.26
N ILE A 97 12.33 7.83 3.94
CA ILE A 97 13.64 7.67 3.28
C ILE A 97 13.66 6.35 2.47
N PHE A 98 13.21 5.25 3.09
CA PHE A 98 13.13 3.95 2.43
C PHE A 98 12.21 3.97 1.20
N LEU A 99 11.03 4.59 1.30
CA LEU A 99 10.12 4.76 0.16
C LEU A 99 10.73 5.63 -0.95
N GLY A 100 11.51 6.65 -0.58
CA GLY A 100 12.26 7.48 -1.53
C GLY A 100 13.31 6.67 -2.30
N MET A 101 14.06 5.80 -1.62
CA MET A 101 15.02 4.89 -2.26
C MET A 101 14.33 3.92 -3.22
N ILE A 102 13.20 3.33 -2.80
CA ILE A 102 12.40 2.44 -3.67
C ILE A 102 11.90 3.21 -4.91
N ALA A 103 11.38 4.42 -4.74
CA ALA A 103 10.90 5.24 -5.85
C ALA A 103 12.03 5.59 -6.84
N TRP A 104 13.24 5.82 -6.34
CA TRP A 104 14.42 6.05 -7.18
C TRP A 104 14.79 4.80 -7.99
N MET A 105 14.89 3.64 -7.33
CA MET A 105 15.17 2.37 -8.01
C MET A 105 14.07 2.02 -9.01
N SER A 106 12.81 2.34 -8.72
CA SER A 106 11.71 2.09 -9.64
C SER A 106 11.87 2.80 -10.99
N LYS A 107 12.53 3.96 -11.05
CA LYS A 107 12.74 4.67 -12.33
C LYS A 107 13.64 3.87 -13.27
N THR A 108 14.74 3.34 -12.75
CA THR A 108 15.66 2.54 -13.58
C THR A 108 15.00 1.26 -14.08
N LEU A 109 14.08 0.67 -13.28
CA LEU A 109 13.25 -0.46 -13.73
C LEU A 109 12.27 -0.06 -14.85
N ILE A 110 11.61 1.09 -14.75
CA ILE A 110 10.67 1.56 -15.79
C ILE A 110 11.38 1.86 -17.10
N GLU A 111 12.55 2.51 -17.04
CA GLU A 111 13.35 2.86 -18.21
C GLU A 111 13.92 1.61 -18.90
N SER A 112 14.46 0.67 -18.13
CA SER A 112 14.97 -0.61 -18.68
C SER A 112 13.86 -1.51 -19.23
N SER A 113 12.63 -1.35 -18.76
CA SER A 113 11.46 -2.13 -19.19
C SER A 113 10.64 -1.49 -20.30
N ALA A 114 11.04 -0.31 -20.81
CA ALA A 114 10.27 0.47 -21.77
C ALA A 114 9.93 -0.29 -23.06
N PHE A 115 10.81 -1.18 -23.52
CA PHE A 115 10.62 -1.98 -24.72
C PHE A 115 10.20 -3.43 -24.43
N MET A 116 9.95 -3.79 -23.16
CA MET A 116 9.53 -5.13 -22.78
C MET A 116 7.99 -5.22 -22.65
N THR A 117 7.42 -6.24 -23.27
CA THR A 117 6.00 -6.61 -23.15
C THR A 117 5.85 -7.80 -22.20
N LEU A 118 4.61 -8.04 -21.77
CA LEU A 118 4.27 -9.24 -21.01
C LEU A 118 4.44 -10.50 -21.88
N PHE A 119 4.85 -11.61 -21.27
CA PHE A 119 5.17 -12.84 -21.99
C PHE A 119 3.91 -13.48 -22.59
N SER A 120 2.82 -13.49 -21.84
CA SER A 120 1.53 -14.06 -22.28
C SER A 120 0.64 -13.06 -23.02
N LEU A 121 0.93 -11.75 -22.92
CA LEU A 121 0.14 -10.65 -23.49
C LEU A 121 1.05 -9.64 -24.22
N PRO A 122 1.47 -9.94 -25.46
CA PRO A 122 2.43 -9.10 -26.21
C PRO A 122 1.92 -7.69 -26.52
N GLY A 123 0.61 -7.41 -26.40
CA GLY A 123 0.03 -6.07 -26.56
C GLY A 123 0.08 -5.20 -25.31
N VAL A 124 0.48 -5.73 -24.15
CA VAL A 124 0.51 -5.01 -22.87
C VAL A 124 1.96 -4.77 -22.45
N SER A 125 2.30 -3.50 -22.24
CA SER A 125 3.63 -3.12 -21.75
C SER A 125 3.84 -3.63 -20.32
N ARG A 126 5.03 -4.18 -20.07
CA ARG A 126 5.44 -4.64 -18.73
C ARG A 126 5.47 -3.51 -17.70
N ASN A 127 5.52 -2.26 -18.15
CA ASN A 127 5.54 -1.08 -17.30
C ASN A 127 4.29 -0.92 -16.44
N VAL A 128 3.15 -1.52 -16.80
CA VAL A 128 1.93 -1.52 -15.95
C VAL A 128 2.22 -2.09 -14.56
N MET A 129 3.09 -3.10 -14.49
CA MET A 129 3.55 -3.69 -13.23
C MET A 129 4.45 -2.71 -12.46
N ASN A 130 5.41 -2.11 -13.16
CA ASN A 130 6.42 -1.24 -12.56
C ASN A 130 5.84 0.10 -12.08
N TYR A 131 4.77 0.61 -12.70
CA TYR A 131 4.08 1.83 -12.27
C TYR A 131 3.32 1.67 -10.94
N SER A 132 3.02 0.44 -10.51
CA SER A 132 2.40 0.22 -9.19
C SER A 132 3.27 0.73 -8.05
N VAL A 133 4.60 0.62 -8.19
CA VAL A 133 5.58 1.02 -7.18
C VAL A 133 5.60 2.53 -6.91
N PRO A 134 5.80 3.42 -7.90
CA PRO A 134 5.81 4.86 -7.66
C PRO A 134 4.45 5.36 -7.18
N VAL A 135 3.34 4.83 -7.73
CA VAL A 135 1.99 5.20 -7.26
C VAL A 135 1.79 4.79 -5.80
N GLY A 136 2.19 3.57 -5.46
CA GLY A 136 2.17 3.06 -4.10
C GLY A 136 3.01 3.87 -3.13
N CYS A 137 4.23 4.25 -3.51
CA CYS A 137 5.10 5.11 -2.71
C CYS A 137 4.45 6.49 -2.44
N VAL A 138 3.86 7.13 -3.45
CA VAL A 138 3.18 8.42 -3.29
C VAL A 138 2.00 8.30 -2.32
N LEU A 139 1.16 7.27 -2.48
CA LEU A 139 0.04 7.01 -1.58
C LEU A 139 0.53 6.74 -0.14
N MET A 140 1.57 5.93 0.02
CA MET A 140 2.12 5.56 1.32
C MET A 140 2.71 6.78 2.05
N VAL A 141 3.43 7.66 1.33
CA VAL A 141 3.92 8.93 1.88
C VAL A 141 2.76 9.83 2.30
N TYR A 142 1.68 9.92 1.52
CA TYR A 142 0.49 10.67 1.92
C TYR A 142 -0.13 10.15 3.22
N TYR A 143 -0.25 8.83 3.40
CA TYR A 143 -0.74 8.23 4.64
C TYR A 143 0.19 8.46 5.84
N LEU A 144 1.51 8.41 5.63
CA LEU A 144 2.50 8.73 6.66
C LEU A 144 2.45 10.20 7.09
N LEU A 145 2.34 11.13 6.14
CA LEU A 145 2.17 12.56 6.46
C LEU A 145 0.87 12.82 7.23
N ARG A 146 -0.22 12.17 6.82
CA ARG A 146 -1.49 12.22 7.55
C ARG A 146 -1.34 11.66 8.97
N SER A 147 -0.57 10.59 9.14
CA SER A 147 -0.25 10.00 10.44
C SER A 147 0.47 11.00 11.35
N ILE A 148 1.56 11.60 10.86
CA ILE A 148 2.35 12.61 11.59
C ILE A 148 1.45 13.77 12.03
N SER A 149 0.58 14.26 11.15
CA SER A 149 -0.34 15.36 11.46
C SER A 149 -1.35 15.03 12.57
N SER A 150 -1.77 13.76 12.66
CA SER A 150 -2.68 13.29 13.70
C SER A 150 -1.97 13.20 15.05
N ASP A 151 -0.75 12.68 15.05
CA ASP A 151 0.06 12.52 16.26
C ASP A 151 0.47 13.86 16.85
N TRP A 152 0.71 14.87 16.00
CA TRP A 152 1.00 16.21 16.47
C TRP A 152 -0.19 16.83 17.21
N LYS A 153 -1.42 16.58 16.76
CA LYS A 153 -2.64 17.06 17.43
C LYS A 153 -2.90 16.35 18.77
N SER A 154 -2.53 15.08 18.93
CA SER A 154 -2.66 14.42 20.24
C SER A 154 -1.71 15.02 21.29
N LEU A 155 -0.54 15.49 20.90
CA LEU A 155 0.43 16.08 21.83
C LEU A 155 0.02 17.45 22.35
N THR A 156 -0.61 18.28 21.51
CA THR A 156 -1.10 19.59 21.95
C THR A 156 -2.21 19.45 22.98
N VAL A 157 -3.04 18.40 22.86
CA VAL A 157 -4.07 18.08 23.86
C VAL A 157 -3.47 17.56 25.17
N LEU A 158 -2.44 16.69 25.12
CA LEU A 158 -1.79 16.19 26.34
C LEU A 158 -1.05 17.30 27.10
N LYS A 159 -0.40 18.23 26.38
CA LYS A 159 0.28 19.39 27.00
C LYS A 159 -0.71 20.36 27.67
N SER A 160 -1.97 20.41 27.22
CA SER A 160 -3.02 21.25 27.79
C SER A 160 -3.66 20.69 29.06
N LYS A 161 -3.53 19.38 29.34
CA LYS A 161 -4.09 18.73 30.55
C LYS A 161 -3.09 18.64 31.72
N SER A 162 -1.83 18.99 31.48
CA SER A 162 -0.76 19.00 32.50
C SER A 162 -0.51 20.39 33.11
N CYS A 163 -1.35 21.38 32.79
CA CYS A 163 -1.46 22.66 33.51
C CYS A 163 -2.81 22.68 34.23
#